data_AF-A0A7J9W143-F1
#
_entry.id   AF-A0A7J9W143-F1
#
_cell.length_a   1.000
_cell.length_b   1.000
_cell.length_c   1.000
_cell.angle_alpha   90.00
_cell.angle_beta   90.00
_cell.angle_gamma   90.00
#
_symmetry.space_group_name_H-M   'P 1'
#
loop_
_entity.id
_entity.type
_entity.pdbx_description
1 polymer ?
#
loop_
_entity_poly.entity_id
_entity_poly.type
_entity_poly.pdbx_seq_one_letter_code
_entity_poly.pdbx_strand_id
1 'polypeptide(L)'
;MALSIKSDEADRLARELATETGESLTEAVVVALQERLAREHDRRTPRMGERLRKLQADVAKLPVQDRRSPDEILRYDGVGLPA
;
A
#
# COMPACT_ATOMS: atom_id res chain seq x y z
N MET A 1 -5.69 19.57 -21.73
CA MET A 1 -4.51 19.24 -22.57
C MET A 1 -4.70 17.84 -23.09
N ALA A 2 -4.45 17.58 -24.39
CA ALA A 2 -4.64 16.27 -25.00
C ALA A 2 -3.32 15.48 -25.02
N LEU A 3 -3.35 14.24 -24.55
CA LEU A 3 -2.26 13.28 -24.69
C LEU A 3 -2.20 12.83 -26.16
N SER A 4 -1.07 13.04 -26.84
CA SER A 4 -0.86 12.54 -28.21
C SER A 4 0.12 11.37 -28.18
N ILE A 5 -0.38 10.17 -28.49
CA ILE A 5 0.43 8.95 -28.60
C ILE A 5 0.45 8.56 -30.08
N LYS A 6 1.63 8.56 -30.71
CA LYS A 6 1.83 8.07 -32.08
C LYS A 6 2.35 6.63 -32.02
N SER A 7 1.43 5.69 -31.88
CA SER A 7 1.74 4.25 -31.88
C SER A 7 0.54 3.47 -32.40
N ASP A 8 0.75 2.71 -33.47
CA ASP A 8 -0.27 1.83 -34.06
C ASP A 8 -0.67 0.70 -33.09
N GLU A 9 0.27 0.28 -32.24
CA GLU A 9 0.02 -0.71 -31.21
C GLU A 9 -0.90 -0.16 -30.12
N ALA A 10 -0.67 1.08 -29.68
CA ALA A 10 -1.50 1.72 -28.66
C ALA A 10 -2.93 1.96 -29.17
N ASP A 11 -3.10 2.38 -30.43
CA ASP A 11 -4.43 2.54 -31.03
C ASP A 11 -5.15 1.19 -31.14
N ARG A 12 -4.46 0.13 -31.58
CA ARG A 12 -5.05 -1.22 -31.65
C ARG A 12 -5.52 -1.73 -30.29
N LEU A 13 -4.65 -1.66 -29.28
CA LEU A 13 -4.97 -2.11 -27.92
C LEU A 13 -6.13 -1.31 -27.32
N ALA A 14 -6.14 0.01 -27.52
CA ALA A 14 -7.21 0.87 -27.03
C ALA A 14 -8.57 0.52 -27.68
N ARG A 15 -8.58 0.24 -28.99
CA ARG A 15 -9.80 -0.17 -29.71
C ARG A 15 -10.29 -1.55 -29.32
N GLU A 16 -9.37 -2.50 -29.16
CA GLU A 16 -9.68 -3.85 -28.69
C GLU A 16 -10.32 -3.78 -27.30
N LEU A 17 -9.68 -3.07 -26.35
CA LEU A 17 -10.21 -2.89 -25.01
C LEU A 17 -11.59 -2.22 -25.02
N ALA A 18 -11.77 -1.14 -25.77
CA ALA A 18 -13.07 -0.45 -25.88
C ALA A 18 -14.16 -1.36 -26.48
N THR A 19 -13.80 -2.23 -27.42
CA THR A 19 -14.75 -3.19 -28.02
C THR A 19 -15.14 -4.27 -27.01
N GLU A 20 -14.18 -4.77 -26.23
CA GLU A 20 -14.42 -5.80 -25.22
C GLU A 20 -15.22 -5.29 -24.01
N THR A 21 -14.96 -4.04 -23.57
CA THR A 21 -15.64 -3.45 -22.41
C THR A 21 -16.94 -2.74 -22.79
N GLY A 22 -17.14 -2.41 -24.06
CA GLY A 22 -18.27 -1.60 -24.52
C GLY A 22 -18.16 -0.11 -24.15
N GLU A 23 -16.98 0.32 -23.70
CA GLU A 23 -16.69 1.70 -23.31
C GLU A 23 -16.28 2.56 -24.52
N SER A 24 -16.27 3.88 -24.34
CA SER A 24 -15.64 4.76 -25.33
C SER A 24 -14.13 4.56 -25.36
N LEU A 25 -13.47 4.83 -26.49
CA LEU A 25 -12.01 4.75 -26.62
C LEU A 25 -11.28 5.57 -25.54
N THR A 26 -11.81 6.75 -25.21
CA THR A 26 -11.24 7.61 -24.17
C THR A 26 -11.41 7.01 -22.78
N GLU A 27 -12.59 6.46 -22.48
CA GLU A 27 -12.87 5.83 -21.19
C GLU A 27 -12.02 4.59 -20.96
N ALA A 28 -11.97 3.68 -21.94
CA ALA A 28 -11.14 2.48 -21.90
C ALA A 28 -9.66 2.83 -21.63
N VAL A 29 -9.12 3.86 -22.30
CA VAL A 29 -7.73 4.31 -22.07
C VAL A 29 -7.55 4.91 -20.67
N VAL A 30 -8.48 5.75 -20.21
CA VAL A 30 -8.40 6.37 -18.88
C VAL A 30 -8.45 5.29 -17.78
N VAL A 31 -9.38 4.35 -17.88
CA VAL A 31 -9.52 3.24 -16.93
C VAL A 31 -8.26 2.37 -16.93
N ALA A 32 -7.76 1.96 -18.10
CA ALA A 32 -6.55 1.15 -18.20
C ALA A 32 -5.33 1.84 -17.55
N LEU A 33 -5.18 3.14 -17.75
CA LEU A 33 -4.11 3.93 -17.13
C LEU A 33 -4.27 4.01 -15.61
N GLN A 34 -5.50 4.24 -15.12
CA GLN A 34 -5.81 4.27 -13.69
C GLN A 34 -5.51 2.93 -13.03
N GLU A 35 -5.95 1.82 -13.63
CA GLU A 35 -5.67 0.47 -13.13
C GLU A 35 -4.17 0.19 -13.08
N ARG A 36 -3.42 0.55 -14.13
CA ARG A 36 -1.97 0.33 -14.14
C ARG A 36 -1.29 1.17 -13.07
N LEU A 37 -1.68 2.43 -12.92
CA LEU A 37 -1.17 3.29 -11.86
C LEU A 37 -1.47 2.74 -10.47
N ALA A 38 -2.70 2.25 -10.22
CA ALA A 38 -3.07 1.64 -8.95
C ALA A 38 -2.17 0.44 -8.62
N ARG A 39 -1.97 -0.49 -9.57
CA ARG A 39 -1.06 -1.64 -9.41
C ARG A 39 0.38 -1.20 -9.10
N GLU A 40 0.87 -0.15 -9.74
CA GLU A 40 2.21 0.38 -9.49
C GLU A 40 2.32 1.15 -8.16
N HIS A 41 1.24 1.78 -7.69
CA HIS A 41 1.18 2.40 -6.36
C HIS A 41 1.17 1.35 -5.25
N ASP A 42 0.43 0.26 -5.43
CA ASP A 42 0.41 -0.86 -4.49
C ASP A 42 1.76 -1.56 -4.40
N ARG A 43 2.46 -1.73 -5.52
CA ARG A 43 3.84 -2.27 -5.54
C ARG A 43 4.84 -1.37 -4.82
N ARG A 44 4.70 -0.05 -4.96
CA ARG A 44 5.60 0.94 -4.34
C ARG A 44 5.29 1.19 -2.88
N THR A 45 4.07 0.90 -2.43
CA THR A 45 3.72 0.98 -1.01
C THR A 45 4.47 -0.13 -0.28
N PRO A 46 5.37 0.19 0.66
CA PRO A 46 6.08 -0.84 1.41
C PRO A 46 5.04 -1.75 2.05
N ARG A 47 5.17 -3.06 1.79
CA ARG A 47 4.21 -4.05 2.31
C ARG A 47 4.09 -3.85 3.81
N MET A 48 2.92 -4.10 4.40
CA MET A 48 2.73 -3.90 5.85
C MET A 48 3.85 -4.54 6.68
N GLY A 49 4.34 -5.72 6.28
CA GLY A 49 5.49 -6.37 6.91
C GLY A 49 6.82 -5.61 6.82
N GLU A 50 7.09 -4.86 5.75
CA GLU A 50 8.26 -3.98 5.65
C GLU A 50 8.13 -2.76 6.55
N ARG A 51 6.93 -2.16 6.60
CA ARG A 51 6.63 -1.05 7.51
C ARG A 51 6.78 -1.48 8.97
N LEU A 52 6.25 -2.64 9.34
CA LEU A 52 6.36 -3.21 10.69
C LEU A 52 7.82 -3.54 11.04
N ARG A 53 8.60 -4.11 10.12
CA ARG A 53 10.04 -4.37 10.34
C ARG A 53 10.82 -3.08 10.55
N LYS A 54 10.55 -2.04 9.76
CA LYS A 54 11.17 -0.72 9.95
C LYS A 54 10.81 -0.16 11.33
N LEU A 55 9.54 -0.19 11.71
CA LEU A 55 9.08 0.28 13.02
C LEU A 55 9.74 -0.51 14.17
N GLN A 56 9.79 -1.84 14.10
CA GLN A 56 10.49 -2.66 15.09
C GLN A 56 11.97 -2.28 15.21
N ALA A 57 12.67 -2.08 14.07
CA ALA A 57 14.08 -1.69 14.08
C ALA A 57 14.30 -0.28 14.64
N ASP A 58 13.36 0.63 14.43
CA ASP A 58 13.41 1.98 14.98
C ASP A 58 13.12 2.00 16.49
N VAL A 59 12.11 1.24 16.94
CA VAL A 59 11.78 1.08 18.38
C VAL A 59 12.91 0.39 19.14
N ALA A 60 13.55 -0.63 18.56
CA ALA A 60 14.64 -1.37 19.20
C ALA A 60 15.90 -0.51 19.49
N LYS A 61 16.04 0.64 18.83
CA LYS A 61 17.16 1.58 19.08
C LYS A 61 16.88 2.55 20.23
N LEU A 62 15.64 2.63 20.72
CA LEU A 62 15.28 3.56 21.78
C LEU A 62 15.88 3.13 23.13
N PRO A 63 16.31 4.08 23.97
CA PRO A 63 16.83 3.75 25.29
C PRO A 63 15.72 3.20 26.19
N VAL A 64 16.05 2.17 26.97
CA VAL A 64 15.15 1.63 27.99
C VAL A 64 15.12 2.60 29.17
N GLN A 65 14.02 3.35 29.30
CA GLN A 65 13.81 4.33 30.37
C GLN A 65 13.34 3.70 31.68
N ASP A 66 12.62 2.58 31.59
CA ASP A 66 12.11 1.82 32.72
C ASP A 66 12.40 0.34 32.50
N ARG A 67 13.06 -0.28 33.48
CA ARG A 67 13.50 -1.69 33.43
C ARG A 67 12.61 -2.61 34.25
N ARG A 68 11.58 -2.06 34.89
CA ARG A 68 10.58 -2.86 35.59
C ARG A 68 9.97 -3.88 34.62
N SER A 69 9.64 -5.05 35.15
CA SER A 69 8.92 -6.05 34.39
C SER A 69 7.52 -5.53 34.00
N PRO A 70 6.87 -6.10 32.98
CA PRO A 70 5.49 -5.76 32.66
C PRO A 70 4.57 -5.83 33.89
N ASP A 71 4.74 -6.84 34.75
CA ASP A 71 3.92 -7.01 35.95
C ASP A 71 4.18 -5.92 36.99
N GLU A 72 5.44 -5.51 37.19
CA GLU A 72 5.81 -4.40 38.08
C GLU A 72 5.35 -3.03 37.57
N ILE A 73 5.24 -2.88 36.25
CA ILE A 73 4.70 -1.67 35.61
C ILE A 73 3.18 -1.63 35.77
N LEU A 74 2.51 -2.75 35.50
CA LEU A 74 1.05 -2.85 35.50
C LEU A 74 0.48 -2.97 36.93
N ARG A 75 1.28 -3.40 37.90
CA ARG A 75 0.88 -3.63 39.31
C ARG A 75 -0.31 -4.58 39.46
N TYR A 76 -0.51 -5.46 38.51
CA TYR A 76 -1.43 -6.58 38.66
C TYR A 76 -0.68 -7.74 39.28
N ASP A 77 -1.33 -8.45 40.21
CA ASP A 77 -0.88 -9.78 40.58
C ASP A 77 -0.96 -10.71 39.35
N GLY A 78 -0.30 -11.88 39.42
CA GLY A 78 -0.30 -12.86 38.33
C GLY A 78 -1.69 -13.43 37.97
N VAL A 79 -2.76 -12.94 38.58
CA VAL A 79 -4.16 -13.30 38.37
C VAL A 79 -5.01 -12.11 37.85
N GLY A 80 -4.41 -10.94 37.66
CA GLY A 80 -5.06 -9.76 37.08
C GLY A 80 -5.77 -8.84 38.07
N LEU A 81 -5.52 -8.97 39.38
CA LEU A 81 -6.07 -8.07 40.40
C LEU A 81 -5.03 -6.99 40.78
N PRO A 82 -5.45 -5.73 40.99
CA PRO A 82 -4.55 -4.68 41.41
C PRO A 82 -4.01 -4.97 42.82
N ALA A 83 -2.69 -4.91 42.98
CA ALA A 83 -1.98 -5.04 44.25
C ALA A 83 -1.75 -3.67 44.93
#